data_AF-A7WPZ6-F1
#
_entry.id   AF-A7WPZ6-F1
#
_cell.length_a   1.000
_cell.length_b   1.000
_cell.length_c   1.000
_cell.angle_alpha   90.00
_cell.angle_beta   90.00
_cell.angle_gamma   90.00
#
_symmetry.space_group_name_H-M   'P 1'
#
loop_
_entity.id
_entity.type
_entity.pdbx_description
1 polymer ?
#
loop_
_entity_poly.entity_id
_entity_poly.type
_entity_poly.pdbx_seq_one_letter_code
_entity_poly.pdbx_strand_id
1 'polypeptide(L)'
;MAATFLSVQPTTQAASADFIKHIRQTLQRAQDITQAVAEAENVADEATKFCDAIKVQHNIHPKKLALNTKPNISAPPLAASLTREIQTSVVWTQTMLQMCTIAEGSSGVESGEKLKFVRSAGSQ
;
A
#
# COMPACT_ATOMS: atom_id res chain seq x y z
N MET A 1 -14.02 -4.45 4.71
CA MET A 1 -14.18 -4.96 3.34
C MET A 1 -15.12 -3.99 2.62
N ALA A 2 -14.60 -3.10 1.77
CA ALA A 2 -15.42 -2.16 1.03
C ALA A 2 -16.08 -2.92 -0.13
N ALA A 3 -17.40 -3.08 -0.09
CA ALA A 3 -18.15 -3.64 -1.19
C ALA A 3 -18.26 -2.59 -2.31
N THR A 4 -17.65 -2.87 -3.46
CA THR A 4 -17.82 -2.06 -4.67
C THR A 4 -19.04 -2.57 -5.43
N PHE A 5 -20.12 -1.79 -5.44
CA PHE A 5 -21.26 -2.05 -6.31
C PHE A 5 -20.89 -1.60 -7.73
N LEU A 6 -20.74 -2.55 -8.65
CA LEU A 6 -20.62 -2.27 -10.08
C LEU A 6 -22.01 -2.22 -10.71
N SER A 7 -22.38 -1.06 -11.25
CA SER A 7 -23.53 -0.93 -12.14
C SER A 7 -23.25 -1.65 -13.46
N VAL A 8 -24.27 -2.28 -14.05
CA VAL A 8 -24.19 -2.67 -15.46
C VAL A 8 -23.96 -1.41 -16.28
N GLN A 9 -22.87 -1.38 -17.04
CA GLN A 9 -22.58 -0.26 -17.94
C GLN A 9 -23.06 -0.61 -19.35
N PRO A 10 -23.58 0.37 -20.11
CA PRO A 10 -24.18 0.14 -21.43
C PRO A 10 -23.14 -0.28 -22.48
N THR A 11 -21.86 -0.02 -22.25
CA THR A 11 -20.77 -0.44 -23.13
C THR A 11 -19.59 -0.97 -22.32
N THR A 12 -18.82 -1.88 -22.91
CA THR A 12 -17.56 -2.37 -22.35
C THR A 12 -16.59 -1.22 -22.10
N GLN A 13 -16.61 -0.19 -22.95
CA GLN A 13 -15.78 1.02 -22.83
C GLN A 13 -16.17 1.88 -21.62
N ALA A 14 -17.46 1.99 -21.30
CA ALA A 14 -17.90 2.69 -20.10
C ALA A 14 -17.55 1.90 -18.83
N ALA A 15 -17.68 0.56 -18.87
CA ALA A 15 -17.24 -0.33 -17.79
C ALA A 15 -15.74 -0.22 -17.52
N SER A 16 -14.92 -0.21 -18.57
CA SER A 16 -13.47 -0.11 -18.47
C SER A 16 -13.02 1.30 -18.03
N ALA A 17 -13.69 2.37 -18.45
CA ALA A 17 -13.39 3.72 -17.98
C ALA A 17 -13.57 3.88 -16.45
N ASP A 18 -14.69 3.39 -15.91
CA ASP A 18 -14.94 3.39 -14.46
C ASP A 18 -13.93 2.51 -13.70
N PHE A 19 -13.59 1.36 -14.28
CA PHE A 19 -12.60 0.46 -13.70
C PHE A 19 -11.19 1.06 -13.71
N ILE A 20 -10.77 1.71 -14.81
CA ILE A 20 -9.51 2.47 -14.91
C ILE A 20 -9.46 3.58 -13.86
N LYS A 21 -10.56 4.32 -13.69
CA LYS A 21 -10.67 5.35 -12.65
C LYS A 21 -10.49 4.75 -11.26
N HIS A 22 -11.15 3.62 -10.98
CA HIS A 22 -11.02 2.92 -9.71
C HIS A 22 -9.58 2.43 -9.45
N ILE A 23 -8.93 1.85 -10.45
CA ILE A 23 -7.52 1.45 -10.40
C ILE A 23 -6.63 2.65 -10.03
N ARG A 24 -6.79 3.80 -10.71
CA ARG A 24 -6.01 5.01 -10.43
C ARG A 24 -6.22 5.50 -8.99
N GLN A 25 -7.45 5.50 -8.51
CA GLN A 25 -7.77 5.87 -7.13
C GLN A 25 -7.14 4.92 -6.11
N THR A 26 -7.13 3.62 -6.40
CA THR A 26 -6.50 2.60 -5.55
C THR A 26 -4.98 2.80 -5.49
N LEU A 27 -4.35 3.10 -6.63
CA LEU A 27 -2.91 3.42 -6.68
C LEU A 27 -2.57 4.68 -5.88
N GLN A 28 -3.37 5.75 -5.99
CA GLN A 28 -3.18 6.95 -5.19
C GLN A 28 -3.30 6.64 -3.69
N ARG A 29 -4.35 5.94 -3.29
CA ARG A 29 -4.57 5.57 -1.90
C ARG A 29 -3.43 4.71 -1.34
N ALA A 30 -2.86 3.82 -2.15
CA ALA A 30 -1.70 3.03 -1.76
C ALA A 30 -0.47 3.91 -1.45
N GLN A 31 -0.24 4.96 -2.23
CA GLN A 31 0.83 5.94 -1.96
C GLN A 31 0.58 6.69 -0.65
N ASP A 32 -0.65 7.18 -0.46
CA ASP A 32 -1.05 7.92 0.75
C ASP A 32 -0.86 7.06 2.02
N ILE A 33 -1.25 5.78 1.97
CA ILE A 33 -1.07 4.84 3.08
C ILE A 33 0.42 4.60 3.36
N THR A 34 1.24 4.42 2.31
CA THR A 34 2.68 4.20 2.47
C THR A 34 3.34 5.38 3.18
N GLN A 35 2.98 6.60 2.79
CA GLN A 35 3.46 7.82 3.41
C GLN A 35 3.03 7.94 4.87
N ALA A 36 1.74 7.75 5.15
CA ALA A 36 1.20 7.85 6.51
C ALA A 36 1.83 6.81 7.46
N VAL A 37 2.10 5.61 6.98
CA VAL A 37 2.76 4.55 7.76
C VAL A 37 4.21 4.92 8.07
N ALA A 38 4.95 5.47 7.11
CA ALA A 38 6.33 5.93 7.34
C ALA A 38 6.40 7.06 8.37
N GLU A 39 5.46 8.01 8.32
CA GLU A 39 5.35 9.08 9.31
C GLU A 39 5.04 8.56 10.71
N ALA A 40 4.11 7.61 10.82
CA ALA A 40 3.75 7.00 12.10
C ALA A 40 4.91 6.25 12.75
N GLU A 41 5.72 5.51 11.97
CA GLU A 41 6.93 4.85 12.48
C GLU A 41 7.95 5.86 13.00
N ASN A 42 8.20 6.94 12.26
CA ASN A 42 9.13 7.97 12.70
C ASN A 42 8.68 8.63 14.01
N VAL A 43 7.38 8.89 14.18
CA VAL A 43 6.83 9.42 15.45
C VAL A 43 6.98 8.42 16.59
N ALA A 44 6.75 7.13 16.34
CA ALA A 44 6.92 6.09 17.35
C ALA A 44 8.39 5.95 17.80
N ASP A 45 9.33 6.06 16.87
CA ASP A 45 10.76 6.05 17.16
C ASP A 45 11.17 7.26 18.01
N GLU A 46 10.71 8.47 17.66
CA GLU A 46 10.95 9.68 18.44
C GLU A 46 10.36 9.57 19.86
N ALA A 47 9.12 9.11 20.00
CA ALA A 47 8.48 8.90 21.29
C ALA A 47 9.26 7.90 22.17
N THR A 48 9.81 6.85 21.56
CA THR A 48 10.66 5.87 22.26
C THR A 48 11.93 6.52 22.79
N LYS A 49 12.62 7.33 21.97
CA LYS A 49 13.81 8.09 22.39
C LYS A 49 13.50 9.02 23.57
N PHE A 50 12.39 9.74 23.54
CA PHE A 50 11.98 10.60 24.65
C PHE A 50 11.69 9.81 25.92
N CYS A 51 10.98 8.68 25.82
CA CYS A 51 10.71 7.81 26.96
C CYS A 51 12.01 7.32 27.61
N ASP A 52 13.00 6.93 26.82
CA ASP A 52 14.27 6.45 27.33
C ASP A 52 15.11 7.60 27.94
N ALA A 53 15.12 8.78 27.32
CA ALA A 53 15.76 9.97 27.89
C ALA A 53 15.17 10.36 29.26
N ILE A 54 13.84 10.32 29.41
CA ILE A 54 13.15 10.61 30.68
C ILE A 54 13.52 9.59 31.77
N LYS A 55 13.56 8.29 31.43
CA LYS A 55 13.97 7.24 32.38
C LYS A 55 15.38 7.49 32.92
N VAL A 56 16.30 7.87 32.04
CA VAL A 56 17.69 8.18 32.38
C VAL A 56 17.79 9.43 33.26
N GLN A 57 17.11 10.53 32.88
CA GLN A 57 17.17 11.79 33.62
C GLN A 57 16.60 11.69 35.04
N HIS A 58 15.53 10.93 35.24
CA HIS A 58 14.86 10.84 36.54
C HIS A 58 15.32 9.65 37.40
N ASN A 59 16.33 8.89 36.97
CA ASN A 59 16.86 7.70 37.65
C ASN A 59 15.73 6.74 38.12
N ILE A 60 14.66 6.64 37.30
CA ILE A 60 13.48 5.84 37.59
C ILE A 60 13.88 4.38 37.45
N HIS A 61 14.29 3.77 38.55
CA HIS A 61 14.37 2.33 38.65
C HIS A 61 12.96 1.78 38.54
N PRO A 62 12.67 0.83 37.64
CA PRO A 62 11.36 0.21 37.58
C PRO A 62 11.10 -0.49 38.92
N LYS A 63 10.29 0.13 39.79
CA LYS A 63 9.68 -0.58 40.91
C LYS A 63 8.98 -1.78 40.30
N LYS A 64 9.31 -3.00 40.76
CA LYS A 64 8.65 -4.24 40.38
C LYS A 64 7.16 -4.18 40.77
N LEU A 65 6.37 -3.41 40.03
CA LEU A 65 4.95 -3.62 39.91
C LEU A 65 4.82 -4.82 39.00
N ALA A 66 4.28 -5.90 39.55
CA ALA A 66 3.98 -7.12 38.83
C ALA A 66 2.91 -6.85 37.76
N LEU A 67 3.29 -6.20 36.68
CA LEU A 67 2.51 -6.15 35.46
C LEU A 67 2.98 -7.34 34.63
N ASN A 68 2.15 -8.38 34.62
CA ASN A 68 2.35 -9.64 33.89
C ASN A 68 2.33 -9.48 32.36
N THR A 69 2.57 -8.28 31.85
CA THR A 69 2.70 -7.97 30.43
C THR A 69 4.13 -8.24 30.01
N LYS A 70 4.30 -9.30 29.20
CA LYS A 70 5.52 -9.64 28.46
C LYS A 70 6.30 -8.38 28.06
N PRO A 71 7.65 -8.39 28.15
CA PRO A 71 8.47 -7.29 27.67
C PRO A 71 8.02 -6.98 26.25
N ASN A 72 7.72 -5.70 26.02
CA ASN A 72 7.31 -5.17 24.73
C ASN A 72 8.39 -5.55 23.72
N ILE A 73 8.17 -6.66 23.01
CA ILE A 73 8.95 -7.03 21.85
C ILE A 73 8.70 -5.87 20.92
N SER A 74 9.75 -5.09 20.62
CA SER A 74 9.77 -4.14 19.51
C SER A 74 8.96 -4.78 18.39
N ALA A 75 7.75 -4.24 18.16
CA ALA A 75 6.89 -4.82 17.16
C ALA A 75 7.70 -4.82 15.86
N PRO A 76 7.81 -5.96 15.15
CA PRO A 76 8.56 -6.00 13.90
C PRO A 76 8.05 -4.85 13.00
N PRO A 77 8.94 -4.13 12.30
CA PRO A 77 8.59 -2.88 11.62
C PRO A 77 7.40 -3.13 10.70
N LEU A 78 6.25 -2.62 11.12
CA LEU A 78 4.95 -2.88 10.51
C LEU A 78 4.94 -2.28 9.10
N ALA A 79 5.70 -1.21 8.87
CA ALA A 79 5.86 -0.62 7.55
C ALA A 79 6.56 -1.54 6.57
N ALA A 80 7.51 -2.38 6.98
CA ALA A 80 8.23 -3.22 6.03
C ALA A 80 7.31 -4.30 5.43
N SER A 81 6.45 -4.91 6.25
CA SER A 81 5.44 -5.87 5.77
C SER A 81 4.32 -5.17 4.99
N LEU A 82 3.80 -4.05 5.50
CA LEU A 82 2.76 -3.27 4.81
C LEU A 82 3.25 -2.72 3.47
N THR A 83 4.47 -2.21 3.39
CA THR A 83 5.07 -1.73 2.12
C THR A 83 5.18 -2.86 1.11
N ARG A 84 5.55 -4.07 1.52
CA ARG A 84 5.62 -5.23 0.63
C ARG A 84 4.24 -5.63 0.09
N GLU A 85 3.23 -5.65 0.96
CA GLU A 85 1.85 -5.93 0.55
C GLU A 85 1.32 -4.85 -0.41
N ILE A 86 1.61 -3.58 -0.12
CA ILE A 86 1.25 -2.44 -0.98
C ILE A 86 1.92 -2.57 -2.34
N GLN A 87 3.23 -2.82 -2.40
CA GLN A 87 3.95 -3.03 -3.67
C GLN A 87 3.35 -4.17 -4.49
N THR A 88 3.01 -5.27 -3.84
CA THR A 88 2.35 -6.41 -4.49
C THR A 88 1.00 -5.99 -5.08
N SER A 89 0.18 -5.27 -4.31
CA SER A 89 -1.12 -4.76 -4.77
C SER A 89 -0.99 -3.77 -5.93
N VAL A 90 0.02 -2.89 -5.91
CA VAL A 90 0.31 -1.94 -6.99
C VAL A 90 0.65 -2.66 -8.30
N VAL A 91 1.46 -3.71 -8.25
CA VAL A 91 1.82 -4.50 -9.45
C VAL A 91 0.58 -5.10 -10.09
N TRP A 92 -0.27 -5.78 -9.30
CA TRP A 92 -1.53 -6.34 -9.81
C TRP A 92 -2.46 -5.28 -10.41
N THR A 93 -2.56 -4.14 -9.74
CA THR A 93 -3.38 -3.01 -10.19
C THR A 93 -2.87 -2.42 -11.50
N GLN A 94 -1.56 -2.27 -11.66
CA GLN A 94 -0.94 -1.85 -12.92
C GLN A 94 -1.14 -2.86 -14.05
N THR A 95 -1.03 -4.16 -13.77
CA THR A 95 -1.31 -5.20 -14.77
C THR A 95 -2.75 -5.14 -15.27
N MET A 96 -3.72 -4.94 -14.36
CA MET A 96 -5.12 -4.75 -14.75
C MET A 96 -5.32 -3.51 -15.63
N LEU A 97 -4.66 -2.40 -15.29
CA LEU A 97 -4.71 -1.19 -16.10
C LEU A 97 -4.23 -1.45 -17.54
N GLN A 98 -3.10 -2.15 -17.67
CA GLN A 98 -2.53 -2.48 -18.97
C GLN A 98 -3.46 -3.40 -19.79
N MET A 99 -4.13 -4.36 -19.14
CA MET A 99 -5.12 -5.21 -19.82
C MET A 99 -6.29 -4.39 -20.37
N CYS A 100 -6.81 -3.42 -19.62
CA CYS A 100 -7.86 -2.54 -20.11
C CYS A 100 -7.39 -1.72 -21.32
N THR A 101 -6.18 -1.17 -21.26
CA THR A 101 -5.59 -0.44 -22.40
C THR A 101 -5.46 -1.32 -23.64
N ILE A 102 -5.09 -2.60 -23.49
CA ILE A 102 -5.01 -3.54 -24.61
C ILE A 102 -6.40 -3.87 -25.15
N ALA A 103 -7.37 -4.12 -24.28
CA ALA A 103 -8.74 -4.45 -24.66
C ALA A 103 -9.47 -3.29 -25.37
N GLU A 104 -9.11 -2.04 -25.03
CA GLU A 104 -9.60 -0.83 -25.71
C GLU A 104 -8.79 -0.48 -26.97
N GLY A 105 -7.64 -1.11 -27.19
CA GLY A 105 -6.78 -0.87 -28.34
C GLY A 105 -7.40 -1.39 -29.64
N SER A 106 -7.20 -0.65 -30.73
CA SER A 106 -7.63 -1.07 -32.07
C SER A 106 -6.73 -2.14 -32.71
N SER A 107 -5.64 -2.51 -32.04
CA SER A 107 -4.69 -3.53 -32.48
C SER A 107 -5.26 -4.92 -32.21
N GLY A 108 -5.52 -5.69 -33.28
CA GLY A 108 -5.85 -7.11 -33.15
C GLY A 108 -4.69 -7.86 -32.54
N VAL A 109 -4.95 -8.63 -31.47
CA VAL A 109 -3.96 -9.52 -30.84
C VAL A 109 -3.98 -10.84 -31.59
N GLU A 110 -2.85 -11.22 -32.20
CA GLU A 110 -2.75 -12.48 -32.92
C GLU A 110 -2.49 -13.68 -31.98
N SER A 111 -2.91 -14.88 -32.40
CA SER A 111 -2.70 -16.10 -31.62
C SER A 111 -1.22 -16.41 -31.46
N GLY A 112 -0.74 -16.45 -30.21
CA GLY A 112 0.68 -16.66 -29.88
C GLY A 112 1.48 -15.35 -29.75
N GLU A 113 0.85 -14.20 -29.92
CA GLU A 113 1.49 -12.90 -29.72
C GLU A 113 1.84 -12.69 -28.24
N LYS A 114 3.10 -12.33 -27.97
CA LYS A 114 3.53 -11.94 -26.63
C LYS A 114 3.04 -10.52 -26.36
N LEU A 115 2.08 -10.38 -25.43
CA LEU A 115 1.62 -9.09 -24.95
C LEU A 115 2.81 -8.32 -24.35
N LYS A 116 3.21 -7.25 -25.05
CA LYS A 116 4.25 -6.34 -24.57
C LYS A 116 3.63 -5.36 -23.59
N PHE A 117 3.58 -5.75 -22.33
CA PHE A 117 3.18 -4.86 -21.26
C PHE A 117 4.22 -3.74 -21.12
N VAL A 118 3.84 -2.50 -21.41
CA VAL A 118 4.73 -1.35 -21.20
C VAL A 118 4.95 -1.20 -19.71
N ARG A 119 6.09 -1.66 -19.22
CA ARG A 119 6.56 -1.34 -17.88
C ARG A 119 6.73 0.18 -17.85
N SER A 120 5.81 0.91 -17.22
CA SER A 120 5.96 2.35 -17.04
C SER A 120 7.21 2.54 -16.18
N ALA A 121 8.32 2.91 -16.82
CA ALA A 121 9.47 3.42 -16.10
C ALA A 121 8.96 4.61 -15.29
N GLY A 122 9.24 4.61 -13.99
CA GLY A 122 8.90 5.73 -13.12
C GLY A 122 9.41 7.02 -13.73
N SER A 123 8.52 7.99 -13.86
CA SER A 123 8.87 9.41 -13.89
C SER A 123 9.77 9.68 -12.69
N GLN A 124 10.88 10.40 -12.95
CA GLN A 124 11.98 10.74 -12.05
C GLN A 124 11.62 11.00 -10.59
#